data_AF-A0A3B0V0Q3-F1
#
_entry.id   AF-A0A3B0V0Q3-F1
#
_cell.length_a   1.000
_cell.length_b   1.000
_cell.length_c   1.000
_cell.angle_alpha   90.00
_cell.angle_beta   90.00
_cell.angle_gamma   90.00
#
_symmetry.space_group_name_H-M   'P 1'
#
loop_
_entity.id
_entity.type
_entity.pdbx_description
1 polymer ?
#
loop_
_entity_poly.entity_id
_entity_poly.type
_entity_poly.pdbx_seq_one_letter_code
_entity_poly.pdbx_strand_id
1 'polypeptide(L)'
;MGCKSKKKLARKSQKEIAVHQKVSKSTSANTKKNSAITNSTIEYIKRYKDIAMEEMRIFKIPASITLAQGILESSSGNSLLTK
;
A
#
# COMPACT_ATOMS: atom_id res chain seq x y z
N MET A 1 9.23 28.18 49.44
CA MET A 1 8.45 27.07 48.84
C MET A 1 8.64 27.10 47.33
N GLY A 2 9.57 26.30 46.79
CA GLY A 2 9.96 26.36 45.38
C GLY A 2 9.43 25.17 44.58
N CYS A 3 8.56 25.42 43.61
CA CYS A 3 8.07 24.42 42.67
C CYS A 3 9.14 24.12 41.61
N LYS A 4 9.77 22.94 41.66
CA LYS A 4 10.71 22.46 40.63
C LYS A 4 9.99 21.49 39.69
N SER A 5 9.56 21.97 38.52
CA SER A 5 8.98 21.15 37.46
C SER A 5 10.08 20.44 36.66
N LYS A 6 10.09 19.11 36.65
CA LYS A 6 10.99 18.28 35.83
C LYS A 6 10.31 17.96 34.49
N LYS A 7 10.58 18.75 33.44
CA LYS A 7 10.18 18.39 32.07
C LYS A 7 11.08 17.24 31.57
N LYS A 8 10.52 16.04 31.37
CA LYS A 8 11.17 14.97 30.59
C LYS A 8 11.00 15.30 29.10
N LEU A 9 12.11 15.59 28.41
CA LEU A 9 12.16 15.59 26.95
C LEU A 9 12.07 14.12 26.47
N ALA A 10 10.93 13.73 25.92
CA ALA A 10 10.77 12.42 25.29
C ALA A 10 11.68 12.36 24.05
N ARG A 11 12.76 11.57 24.11
CA ARG A 11 13.61 11.28 22.95
C ARG A 11 12.77 10.48 21.94
N LYS A 12 12.37 11.12 20.84
CA LYS A 12 11.78 10.45 19.68
C LYS A 12 12.88 9.63 19.00
N SER A 13 12.97 8.35 19.37
CA SER A 13 13.79 7.37 18.65
C SER A 13 13.23 7.27 17.23
N GLN A 14 14.05 7.66 16.26
CA GLN A 14 13.80 7.36 14.85
C GLN A 14 13.86 5.83 14.73
N LYS A 15 12.69 5.18 14.65
CA LYS A 15 12.63 3.78 14.23
C LYS A 15 13.01 3.75 12.76
N GLU A 16 14.25 3.39 12.47
CA GLU A 16 14.63 2.87 11.18
C GLU A 16 13.65 1.77 10.79
N ILE A 17 13.07 1.90 9.61
CA ILE A 17 12.16 0.94 9.03
C ILE A 17 13.03 -0.23 8.54
N ALA A 18 13.41 -1.10 9.47
CA ALA A 18 14.06 -2.37 9.17
C ALA A 18 13.02 -3.32 8.54
N VAL A 19 12.64 -3.09 7.27
CA VAL A 19 11.78 -4.01 6.50
C VAL A 19 12.69 -4.96 5.74
N HIS A 20 13.34 -5.84 6.51
CA HIS A 20 13.69 -7.17 6.03
C HIS A 20 12.60 -8.11 6.54
N GLN A 21 11.42 -8.06 5.93
CA GLN A 21 10.42 -9.09 6.10
C GLN A 21 10.23 -9.78 4.76
N LYS A 22 10.78 -10.99 4.66
CA LYS A 22 10.38 -11.98 3.67
C LYS A 22 8.87 -12.16 3.81
N VAL A 23 8.07 -11.56 2.92
CA VAL A 23 6.60 -11.71 2.92
C VAL A 23 6.24 -13.03 2.25
N SER A 24 6.52 -14.11 2.97
CA SER A 24 5.91 -15.42 2.79
C SER A 24 5.00 -15.68 3.98
N LYS A 25 3.85 -15.00 4.04
CA LYS A 25 2.71 -15.46 4.84
C LYS A 25 1.41 -14.82 4.36
N SER A 26 0.59 -15.68 3.75
CA SER A 26 -0.87 -15.65 3.69
C SER A 26 -1.52 -14.76 4.75
N THR A 27 -2.06 -13.61 4.35
CA THR A 27 -3.12 -12.95 5.12
C THR A 27 -4.42 -13.68 4.80
N SER A 28 -4.87 -14.46 5.78
CA SER A 28 -6.15 -15.16 5.80
C SER A 28 -7.29 -14.23 5.38
N ALA A 29 -8.01 -14.65 4.35
CA ALA A 29 -9.14 -13.96 3.77
C ALA A 29 -10.29 -13.87 4.77
N ASN A 30 -10.67 -12.65 5.16
CA ASN A 30 -12.04 -12.37 5.56
C ASN A 30 -12.72 -11.64 4.39
N THR A 31 -13.00 -12.39 3.32
CA THR A 31 -13.65 -11.85 2.12
C THR A 31 -15.17 -11.90 2.31
N LYS A 32 -15.73 -10.81 2.83
CA LYS A 32 -17.10 -10.43 2.44
C LYS A 32 -17.08 -10.29 0.92
N LYS A 33 -17.63 -11.26 0.19
CA LYS A 33 -17.67 -11.24 -1.28
C LYS A 33 -18.59 -10.12 -1.76
N ASN A 34 -18.04 -8.93 -1.98
CA ASN A 34 -18.68 -7.93 -2.81
C ASN A 34 -18.38 -8.34 -4.27
N SER A 35 -19.41 -8.86 -4.95
CA SER A 35 -19.36 -9.43 -6.31
C SER A 35 -19.17 -8.35 -7.38
N ALA A 36 -18.00 -7.69 -7.40
CA ALA A 36 -17.66 -6.66 -8.40
C ALA A 36 -16.19 -6.72 -8.89
N ILE A 37 -15.43 -7.76 -8.53
CA ILE A 37 -14.06 -7.94 -9.03
C ILE A 37 -14.11 -8.74 -10.33
N THR A 38 -13.69 -8.12 -11.43
CA THR A 38 -13.57 -8.78 -12.74
C THR A 38 -12.21 -9.48 -12.88
N ASN A 39 -12.12 -10.49 -13.76
CA ASN A 39 -10.86 -11.18 -14.03
C ASN A 39 -9.78 -10.23 -14.57
N SER A 40 -10.15 -9.26 -15.41
CA SER A 40 -9.23 -8.24 -15.92
C SER A 40 -8.65 -7.37 -14.81
N THR A 41 -9.43 -7.03 -13.77
CA THR A 41 -8.91 -6.27 -12.62
C THR A 41 -7.86 -7.08 -11.85
N ILE A 42 -8.07 -8.39 -11.69
CA ILE A 42 -7.10 -9.27 -11.04
C ILE A 42 -5.80 -9.36 -11.86
N GLU A 43 -5.92 -9.50 -13.18
CA GLU A 43 -4.76 -9.53 -14.08
C GLU A 43 -4.00 -8.20 -14.07
N TYR A 44 -4.73 -7.08 -14.09
CA TYR A 44 -4.14 -5.74 -13.97
C TYR A 44 -3.36 -5.60 -12.66
N ILE A 45 -3.94 -6.00 -11.53
CA ILE A 45 -3.25 -6.01 -10.23
C ILE A 45 -1.99 -6.88 -10.30
N LYS A 46 -2.07 -8.10 -10.85
CA LYS A 46 -0.92 -8.99 -10.97
C LYS A 46 0.20 -8.39 -11.83
N ARG A 47 -0.14 -7.67 -12.90
CA ARG A 47 0.81 -7.03 -13.81
C ARG A 47 1.52 -5.84 -13.17
N TYR A 48 0.79 -5.00 -12.43
CA TYR A 48 1.32 -3.72 -11.92
C TYR A 48 1.70 -3.75 -10.44
N LYS A 49 1.47 -4.85 -9.71
CA LYS A 49 1.79 -4.97 -8.27
C LYS A 49 3.24 -4.60 -7.95
N ASP A 50 4.20 -5.03 -8.78
CA ASP A 50 5.61 -4.88 -8.46
C ASP A 50 6.04 -3.42 -8.64
N ILE A 51 5.52 -2.76 -9.68
CA ILE A 51 5.71 -1.33 -9.96
C ILE A 51 5.08 -0.49 -8.84
N ALA A 52 3.83 -0.76 -8.48
CA ALA A 52 3.14 -0.03 -7.41
C ALA A 52 3.86 -0.17 -6.06
N MET A 53 4.47 -1.33 -5.79
CA MET A 53 5.27 -1.55 -4.58
C MET A 53 6.63 -0.83 -4.61
N GLU A 54 7.23 -0.64 -5.78
CA GLU A 54 8.43 0.19 -5.95
C GLU A 54 8.11 1.66 -5.72
N GLU A 55 7.07 2.18 -6.37
CA GLU A 55 6.61 3.56 -6.18
C GLU A 55 6.25 3.84 -4.72
N MET A 56 5.61 2.88 -4.04
CA MET A 56 5.34 3.00 -2.61
C MET A 56 6.62 3.18 -1.79
N ARG A 57 7.71 2.52 -2.15
CA ARG A 57 8.98 2.63 -1.44
C ARG A 57 9.64 4.00 -1.69
N ILE A 58 9.59 4.48 -2.93
CA ILE A 58 10.18 5.75 -3.39
C ILE A 58 9.37 6.95 -2.87
N PHE A 59 8.08 7.00 -3.17
CA PHE A 59 7.21 8.16 -2.96
C PHE A 59 6.40 8.11 -1.66
N LYS A 60 6.46 6.99 -0.91
CA LYS A 60 5.69 6.77 0.34
C LYS A 60 4.17 6.84 0.15
N ILE A 61 3.69 6.64 -1.07
CA ILE A 61 2.26 6.51 -1.39
C ILE A 61 1.90 5.02 -1.37
N PRO A 62 0.91 4.57 -0.59
CA PRO A 62 0.55 3.16 -0.54
C PRO A 62 0.19 2.59 -1.92
N ALA A 63 0.73 1.41 -2.26
CA ALA A 63 0.50 0.74 -3.55
C ALA A 63 -1.00 0.55 -3.88
N SER A 64 -1.86 0.43 -2.87
CA SER A 64 -3.31 0.35 -3.05
C SER A 64 -3.93 1.57 -3.73
N ILE A 65 -3.38 2.77 -3.50
CA ILE A 65 -3.87 4.01 -4.12
C ILE A 65 -3.49 4.02 -5.60
N THR A 66 -2.22 3.77 -5.92
CA THR A 66 -1.73 3.68 -7.30
C THR A 66 -2.51 2.64 -8.11
N LEU A 67 -2.70 1.45 -7.56
CA LEU A 67 -3.45 0.40 -8.24
C LEU A 67 -4.92 0.78 -8.42
N ALA A 68 -5.57 1.37 -7.42
CA ALA A 68 -6.97 1.79 -7.54
C ALA A 68 -7.16 2.85 -8.63
N GLN A 69 -6.27 3.84 -8.71
CA GLN A 69 -6.31 4.87 -9.75
C GLN A 69 -6.05 4.26 -11.13
N GLY A 70 -5.01 3.45 -11.28
CA GLY A 70 -4.70 2.79 -12.56
C GLY A 70 -5.85 1.91 -13.05
N ILE A 71 -6.49 1.14 -12.15
CA ILE A 71 -7.66 0.33 -12.46
C ILE A 71 -8.83 1.19 -12.95
N LEU A 72 -9.09 2.32 -12.29
CA LEU A 72 -10.20 3.23 -12.62
C LEU A 72 -9.96 3.96 -13.95
N GLU A 73 -8.79 4.54 -14.14
CA GLU A 73 -8.42 5.32 -15.32
C GLU A 73 -8.25 4.45 -16.57
N SER A 74 -7.73 3.23 -16.39
CA SER A 74 -7.48 2.30 -17.50
C SER A 74 -8.62 1.32 -17.75
N SER A 75 -9.71 1.37 -16.97
CA SER A 75 -10.75 0.32 -16.95
C SER A 75 -10.16 -1.09 -16.83
N SER A 76 -9.18 -1.26 -15.93
CA SER A 76 -8.37 -2.49 -15.80
C SER A 76 -7.64 -2.93 -17.08
N GLY A 77 -7.26 -2.01 -17.96
CA GLY A 77 -6.57 -2.31 -19.23
C GLY A 77 -7.50 -2.68 -20.39
N ASN A 78 -8.81 -2.51 -20.23
CA ASN A 78 -9.81 -2.79 -21.27
C ASN A 78 -10.22 -1.56 -22.08
N SER A 79 -9.60 -0.40 -21.86
CA SER A 79 -9.89 0.81 -22.64
C SER A 79 -9.49 0.63 -24.11
N LEU A 80 -10.26 1.22 -25.03
CA LEU A 80 -10.05 1.14 -26.48
C LEU A 80 -8.67 1.67 -26.90
N LEU A 81 -8.07 2.58 -26.13
CA LEU A 81 -6.74 3.15 -26.38
C LEU A 81 -5.57 2.25 -25.94
N THR A 82 -5.84 1.14 -25.26
CA THR A 82 -4.81 0.25 -24.70
C THR A 82 -4.69 -1.09 -25.45
N LYS A 83 -5.54 -1.33 -26.46
CA LYS A 83 -5.50 -2.51 -27.34
C LYS A 83 -4.61 -2.30 -28.56
#